data_AF-A0A9W6FXF9-F1
#
_entry.id   AF-A0A9W6FXF9-F1
#
_cell.length_a   1.000
_cell.length_b   1.000
_cell.length_c   1.000
_cell.angle_alpha   90.00
_cell.angle_beta   90.00
_cell.angle_gamma   90.00
#
_symmetry.space_group_name_H-M   'P 1'
#
loop_
_entity.id
_entity.type
_entity.pdbx_description
1 polymer ?
#
loop_
_entity_poly.entity_id
_entity_poly.type
_entity_poly.pdbx_seq_one_letter_code
_entity_poly.pdbx_strand_id
1 'polypeptide(L)'
;MTSEAIMPKSWMYDSRDATLIRSICAEHGALLRGRINIMSFLELAHAVFIKKIKYLPLLNYVHYDKEAAKQLLIDKFGWQDYGGKHYESIFTRFFQGYVLPLKYNIDKRKAYVSCAIMADQISREQAMKILDGPPMCESQIRIDRLYLLKKLRLSDKEFEDIMDAPNKSYFDYRNEGFIWGYRSGKSGVVMEKIRRFATKGV
;
A
#
# COMPACT_ATOMS: atom_id res chain seq x y z
N MET A 1 -1.17 -16.22 -9.63
CA MET A 1 -0.19 -15.67 -8.66
C MET A 1 -0.59 -14.24 -8.32
N THR A 2 -0.47 -13.78 -7.07
CA THR A 2 -0.86 -12.40 -6.71
C THR A 2 0.15 -11.39 -7.24
N SER A 3 -0.33 -10.24 -7.71
CA SER A 3 0.52 -9.23 -8.37
C SER A 3 1.39 -8.41 -7.40
N GLU A 4 1.42 -8.74 -6.10
CA GLU A 4 2.28 -8.16 -5.04
C GLU A 4 2.85 -9.24 -4.11
N ALA A 5 2.96 -10.48 -4.59
CA ALA A 5 3.52 -11.57 -3.79
C ALA A 5 4.93 -11.24 -3.27
N ILE A 6 5.72 -10.53 -4.08
CA ILE A 6 7.03 -10.00 -3.72
C ILE A 6 6.89 -8.50 -3.45
N MET A 7 7.01 -8.12 -2.19
CA MET A 7 7.26 -6.74 -1.80
C MET A 7 8.33 -6.73 -0.69
N PRO A 8 9.42 -5.97 -0.83
CA PRO A 8 10.43 -5.88 0.22
C PRO A 8 9.81 -5.41 1.54
N LYS A 9 10.10 -6.11 2.64
CA LYS A 9 9.59 -5.73 3.97
C LYS A 9 10.01 -4.32 4.37
N SER A 10 11.17 -3.85 3.91
CA SER A 10 11.67 -2.49 4.14
C SER A 10 10.84 -1.42 3.43
N TRP A 11 10.03 -1.76 2.43
CA TRP A 11 9.19 -0.81 1.68
C TRP A 11 7.78 -0.70 2.25
N MET A 12 7.46 -1.47 3.28
CA MET A 12 6.12 -1.58 3.84
C MET A 12 6.13 -1.53 5.36
N TYR A 13 4.98 -1.16 5.90
CA TYR A 13 4.62 -1.37 7.28
C TYR A 13 3.14 -1.75 7.36
N ASP A 14 2.71 -2.37 8.46
CA ASP A 14 1.30 -2.75 8.60
C ASP A 14 0.43 -1.50 8.83
N SER A 15 -0.48 -1.24 7.89
CA SER A 15 -1.39 -0.09 7.95
C SER A 15 -2.45 -0.20 9.05
N ARG A 16 -2.55 -1.35 9.73
CA ARG A 16 -3.52 -1.59 10.82
C ARG A 16 -2.95 -1.28 12.20
N ASP A 17 -1.69 -0.86 12.29
CA ASP A 17 -1.09 -0.47 13.57
C ASP A 17 -1.73 0.80 14.11
N ALA A 18 -2.70 0.62 15.00
CA ALA A 18 -3.43 1.71 15.63
C ALA A 18 -2.52 2.61 16.49
N THR A 19 -1.48 2.02 17.08
CA THR A 19 -0.52 2.73 17.92
C THR A 19 0.34 3.67 17.08
N LEU A 20 0.80 3.21 15.91
CA LEU A 20 1.52 4.06 14.95
C LEU A 20 0.66 5.24 14.50
N ILE A 21 -0.56 4.99 14.05
CA ILE A 21 -1.45 6.05 13.55
C ILE A 21 -1.71 7.09 14.65
N ARG A 22 -2.04 6.64 15.87
CA ARG A 22 -2.29 7.54 17.00
C ARG A 22 -1.03 8.33 17.39
N SER A 23 0.16 7.72 17.34
CA SER A 23 1.43 8.38 17.65
C SER A 23 1.72 9.53 16.68
N ILE A 24 1.57 9.29 15.37
CA ILE A 24 1.77 10.32 14.34
C ILE A 24 0.77 11.45 14.53
N CYS A 25 -0.51 11.12 14.76
CA CYS A 25 -1.54 12.11 14.97
C CYS A 25 -1.31 12.98 16.22
N ALA A 26 -0.84 12.38 17.31
CA ALA A 26 -0.53 13.08 18.55
C ALA A 26 0.65 14.06 18.38
N GLU A 27 1.71 13.66 17.66
CA GLU A 27 2.90 14.48 17.44
C GLU A 27 2.62 15.65 16.49
N HIS A 28 1.85 15.42 15.42
CA HIS A 28 1.65 16.39 14.33
C HIS A 28 0.30 17.13 14.42
N GLY A 29 -0.39 17.04 15.56
CA GLY A 29 -1.65 17.75 15.80
C GLY A 29 -2.81 17.34 14.89
N ALA A 30 -2.72 16.20 14.21
CA ALA A 30 -3.77 15.71 13.33
C ALA A 30 -4.90 15.13 14.18
N LEU A 31 -6.05 15.80 14.20
CA LEU A 31 -7.22 15.26 14.87
C LEU A 31 -7.70 14.00 14.14
N LEU A 32 -7.57 12.84 14.78
CA LEU A 32 -8.45 11.70 14.56
C LEU A 32 -9.85 12.11 14.99
N ARG A 33 -10.50 12.99 14.23
CA ARG A 33 -11.91 13.33 14.44
C ARG A 33 -12.64 12.01 14.45
N GLY A 34 -13.49 11.77 15.46
CA GLY A 34 -14.12 10.48 15.82
C GLY A 34 -14.99 9.79 14.76
N ARG A 35 -14.70 10.00 13.49
CA ARG A 35 -15.25 9.37 12.29
C ARG A 35 -14.45 8.14 11.85
N ILE A 36 -13.19 8.00 12.29
CA ILE A 36 -12.34 6.85 11.92
C ILE A 36 -12.17 5.95 13.14
N ASN A 37 -12.91 4.84 13.16
CA ASN A 37 -12.72 3.77 14.13
C ASN A 37 -11.47 2.98 13.75
N ILE A 38 -10.36 3.27 14.45
CA ILE A 38 -9.13 2.51 14.28
C ILE A 38 -9.16 1.34 15.27
N MET A 39 -9.30 0.14 14.72
CA MET A 39 -9.25 -1.11 15.47
C MET A 39 -7.87 -1.31 16.08
N SER A 40 -7.83 -1.42 17.40
CA SER A 40 -6.64 -1.83 18.15
C SER A 40 -6.33 -3.31 17.93
N PHE A 41 -5.09 -3.71 18.23
CA PHE A 41 -4.70 -5.10 18.21
C PHE A 41 -5.58 -5.99 19.11
N LEU A 42 -5.98 -5.49 20.28
CA LEU A 42 -6.83 -6.25 21.21
C LEU A 42 -8.24 -6.48 20.66
N GLU A 43 -8.81 -5.48 19.97
CA GLU A 43 -10.10 -5.63 19.30
C GLU A 43 -10.03 -6.64 18.15
N LEU A 44 -8.92 -6.63 17.38
CA LEU A 44 -8.67 -7.63 16.35
C LEU A 44 -8.55 -9.04 16.97
N ALA A 45 -7.79 -9.19 18.06
CA ALA A 45 -7.66 -10.46 18.76
C ALA A 45 -9.01 -10.95 19.33
N HIS A 46 -9.81 -10.05 19.88
CA HIS A 46 -11.17 -10.35 20.36
C HIS A 46 -12.08 -10.81 19.21
N ALA A 47 -12.05 -10.13 18.06
CA ALA A 47 -12.81 -10.50 16.88
C ALA A 47 -12.45 -11.91 16.37
N VAL A 48 -11.15 -12.24 16.35
CA VAL A 48 -10.67 -13.53 15.84
C VAL A 48 -10.86 -14.66 16.84
N PHE A 49 -10.45 -14.50 18.10
CA PHE A 49 -10.44 -15.62 19.07
C PHE A 49 -11.75 -15.79 19.84
N ILE A 50 -12.42 -14.69 20.18
CA ILE A 50 -13.64 -14.71 21.00
C ILE A 50 -14.87 -14.76 20.09
N LYS A 51 -14.99 -13.82 19.14
CA LYS A 51 -16.10 -13.81 18.18
C LYS A 51 -15.95 -14.84 17.06
N LYS A 52 -14.78 -15.47 16.93
CA LYS A 52 -14.49 -16.52 15.92
C LYS A 52 -14.77 -16.06 14.49
N ILE A 53 -14.59 -14.76 14.20
CA ILE A 53 -14.75 -14.22 12.85
C ILE A 53 -13.63 -14.77 11.97
N LYS A 54 -14.02 -15.39 10.85
CA LYS A 54 -13.10 -15.98 9.88
C LYS A 54 -12.93 -15.07 8.67
N TYR A 55 -11.72 -15.09 8.09
CA TYR A 55 -11.42 -14.37 6.85
C TYR A 55 -11.34 -15.35 5.69
N LEU A 56 -12.17 -15.14 4.67
CA LEU A 56 -12.19 -15.93 3.45
C LEU A 56 -11.75 -15.05 2.27
N PRO A 57 -10.52 -15.19 1.75
CA PRO A 57 -10.06 -14.42 0.60
C PRO A 57 -10.65 -14.99 -0.68
N LEU A 58 -11.92 -14.67 -0.98
CA LEU A 58 -12.68 -15.23 -2.11
C LEU A 58 -11.91 -15.20 -3.44
N LEU A 59 -11.17 -14.12 -3.71
CA LEU A 59 -10.41 -13.95 -4.95
C LEU A 59 -9.25 -14.96 -5.11
N ASN A 60 -8.81 -15.61 -4.04
CA ASN A 60 -7.80 -16.67 -4.12
C ASN A 60 -8.37 -17.99 -4.65
N TYR A 61 -9.69 -18.16 -4.69
CA TYR A 61 -10.38 -19.37 -5.15
C TYR A 61 -10.85 -19.27 -6.60
N VAL A 62 -10.57 -18.16 -7.28
CA VAL A 62 -10.96 -17.93 -8.66
C VAL A 62 -9.71 -17.76 -9.50
N HIS A 63 -9.70 -18.38 -10.69
CA HIS A 63 -8.66 -18.10 -11.67
C HIS A 63 -8.78 -16.66 -12.16
N TYR A 64 -7.82 -15.81 -11.79
CA TYR A 64 -7.81 -14.41 -12.14
C TYR A 64 -6.76 -14.13 -13.22
N ASP A 65 -7.24 -13.73 -14.39
CA ASP A 65 -6.43 -13.11 -15.44
C ASP A 65 -6.71 -11.59 -15.44
N LYS A 66 -5.64 -10.81 -15.20
CA LYS A 66 -5.74 -9.36 -15.05
C LYS A 66 -6.17 -8.68 -16.35
N GLU A 67 -5.60 -9.06 -17.49
CA GLU A 67 -5.87 -8.38 -18.75
C GLU A 67 -7.25 -8.77 -19.29
N ALA A 68 -7.65 -10.03 -19.12
CA ALA A 68 -9.02 -10.45 -19.42
C ALA A 68 -10.05 -9.73 -18.54
N ALA A 69 -9.76 -9.56 -17.24
CA ALA A 69 -10.64 -8.82 -16.33
C ALA A 69 -10.74 -7.33 -16.72
N LYS A 70 -9.63 -6.69 -17.08
CA LYS A 70 -9.63 -5.30 -17.58
C LYS A 70 -10.46 -5.17 -18.85
N GLN A 71 -10.25 -6.03 -19.85
CA GLN A 71 -10.98 -5.98 -21.10
C GLN A 71 -12.49 -6.14 -20.88
N LEU A 72 -12.89 -7.10 -20.04
CA LEU A 72 -14.29 -7.29 -19.67
C LEU A 72 -14.89 -6.03 -19.01
N LEU A 73 -14.13 -5.35 -18.15
CA LEU A 73 -14.57 -4.11 -17.51
C LEU A 73 -14.73 -2.96 -18.52
N ILE A 74 -13.83 -2.85 -19.49
CA ILE A 74 -13.91 -1.87 -20.59
C ILE A 74 -15.18 -2.15 -21.40
N ASP A 75 -15.34 -3.38 -21.89
CA ASP A 75 -16.37 -3.73 -22.86
C ASP A 75 -17.78 -3.72 -22.27
N LYS A 76 -17.93 -4.14 -21.01
CA LYS A 76 -19.25 -4.31 -20.37
C LYS A 76 -19.68 -3.12 -19.52
N PHE A 77 -18.73 -2.37 -18.97
CA PHE A 77 -19.01 -1.33 -17.99
C PHE A 77 -18.42 0.03 -18.36
N GLY A 78 -17.75 0.15 -19.51
CA GLY A 78 -17.11 1.40 -19.93
C GLY A 78 -16.00 1.84 -18.99
N TRP A 79 -15.38 0.90 -18.28
CA TRP A 79 -14.30 1.20 -17.35
C TRP A 79 -13.10 1.79 -18.11
N GLN A 80 -12.44 2.77 -17.50
CA GLN A 80 -11.29 3.44 -18.08
C GLN A 80 -10.02 2.93 -17.42
N ASP A 81 -9.07 2.48 -18.25
CA ASP A 81 -7.76 2.07 -17.77
C ASP A 81 -6.96 3.29 -17.31
N TYR A 82 -6.69 3.34 -16.00
CA TYR A 82 -5.86 4.36 -15.37
C TYR A 82 -4.34 4.10 -15.57
N GLY A 83 -3.97 2.99 -16.22
CA GLY A 83 -2.61 2.62 -16.61
C GLY A 83 -1.79 1.97 -15.48
N GLY A 84 -1.59 2.69 -14.37
CA GLY A 84 -0.78 2.21 -13.24
C GLY A 84 -1.58 1.42 -12.21
N LYS A 85 -0.98 0.42 -11.56
CA LYS A 85 -1.70 -0.53 -10.70
C LYS A 85 -2.60 0.07 -9.60
N HIS A 86 -2.17 1.16 -8.97
CA HIS A 86 -2.91 1.85 -7.91
C HIS A 86 -3.30 3.27 -8.32
N TYR A 87 -3.57 3.48 -9.61
CA TYR A 87 -3.81 4.80 -10.19
C TYR A 87 -5.30 5.18 -10.23
N GLU A 88 -6.17 4.41 -9.58
CA GLU A 88 -7.59 4.71 -9.35
C GLU A 88 -7.79 6.02 -8.58
N SER A 89 -6.91 6.31 -7.63
CA SER A 89 -6.93 7.52 -6.82
C SER A 89 -5.75 8.42 -7.18
N ILE A 90 -6.03 9.71 -7.34
CA ILE A 90 -5.03 10.74 -7.59
C ILE A 90 -3.97 10.72 -6.46
N PHE A 91 -4.38 10.51 -5.21
CA PHE A 91 -3.45 10.43 -4.08
C PHE A 91 -2.50 9.25 -4.20
N THR A 92 -3.00 8.05 -4.45
CA THR A 92 -2.15 6.85 -4.55
C THR A 92 -1.28 6.87 -5.79
N ARG A 93 -1.78 7.41 -6.91
CA ARG A 93 -1.00 7.65 -8.12
C ARG A 93 0.17 8.58 -7.85
N PHE A 94 -0.09 9.76 -7.30
CA PHE A 94 0.96 10.73 -6.99
C PHE A 94 1.94 10.21 -5.95
N PHE A 95 1.44 9.58 -4.89
CA PHE A 95 2.30 9.06 -3.83
C PHE A 95 3.22 7.95 -4.34
N GLN A 96 2.70 6.98 -5.09
CA GLN A 96 3.52 5.88 -5.62
C GLN A 96 4.36 6.27 -6.85
N GLY A 97 3.87 7.19 -7.67
CA GLY A 97 4.50 7.58 -8.93
C GLY A 97 5.49 8.75 -8.83
N TYR A 98 5.42 9.53 -7.75
CA TYR A 98 6.28 10.72 -7.56
C TYR A 98 6.93 10.76 -6.17
N VAL A 99 6.15 10.68 -5.09
CA VAL A 99 6.71 10.81 -3.72
C VAL A 99 7.62 9.65 -3.35
N LEU A 100 7.19 8.41 -3.50
CA LEU A 100 7.99 7.23 -3.15
C LEU A 100 9.32 7.13 -3.94
N PRO A 101 9.34 7.32 -5.27
CA PRO A 101 10.58 7.25 -6.05
C PRO A 101 11.58 8.36 -5.68
N LEU A 102 11.13 9.61 -5.53
CA LEU A 102 12.02 10.74 -5.30
C LEU A 102 12.44 10.87 -3.84
N LYS A 103 11.49 10.81 -2.91
CA LYS A 103 11.77 11.01 -1.50
C LYS A 103 12.37 9.76 -0.86
N TYR A 104 11.79 8.59 -1.11
CA TYR A 104 12.15 7.35 -0.41
C TYR A 104 13.01 6.39 -1.25
N ASN A 105 13.30 6.71 -2.51
CA ASN A 105 13.97 5.81 -3.47
C ASN A 105 13.28 4.44 -3.59
N ILE A 106 11.94 4.44 -3.55
CA ILE A 106 11.11 3.24 -3.65
C ILE A 106 10.32 3.30 -4.96
N ASP A 107 10.64 2.39 -5.89
CA ASP A 107 9.85 2.16 -7.10
C ASP A 107 9.12 0.82 -7.01
N LYS A 108 7.83 0.88 -6.68
CA LYS A 108 6.98 -0.32 -6.54
C LYS A 108 6.75 -1.06 -7.87
N ARG A 109 6.99 -0.42 -9.03
CA ARG A 109 6.89 -1.10 -10.32
C ARG A 109 7.84 -2.30 -10.37
N LYS A 110 9.02 -2.20 -9.76
CA LYS A 110 10.02 -3.30 -9.68
C LYS A 110 9.43 -4.57 -9.05
N ALA A 111 8.70 -4.40 -7.95
CA ALA A 111 8.00 -5.49 -7.27
C ALA A 111 6.90 -6.09 -8.15
N TYR A 112 6.09 -5.23 -8.80
CA TYR A 112 4.99 -5.68 -9.66
C TYR A 112 5.49 -6.45 -10.88
N VAL A 113 6.49 -5.95 -11.59
CA VAL A 113 7.04 -6.64 -12.77
C VAL A 113 7.79 -7.91 -12.39
N SER A 114 8.42 -7.96 -11.21
CA SER A 114 9.02 -9.21 -10.70
C SER A 114 7.95 -10.29 -10.45
N CYS A 115 6.81 -9.93 -9.87
CA CYS A 115 5.69 -10.86 -9.70
C CYS A 115 5.15 -11.34 -11.06
N ALA A 116 5.05 -10.44 -12.05
CA ALA A 116 4.57 -10.79 -13.39
C ALA A 116 5.54 -11.73 -14.13
N ILE A 117 6.86 -11.54 -13.98
CA ILE A 117 7.86 -12.47 -14.52
C ILE A 117 7.71 -13.86 -13.89
N MET A 118 7.60 -13.94 -12.55
CA MET A 118 7.44 -15.23 -11.87
C MET A 118 6.11 -15.94 -12.16
N ALA A 119 5.13 -15.19 -12.66
CA ALA A 119 3.84 -15.71 -13.08
C ALA A 119 3.81 -16.02 -14.59
N ASP A 120 4.95 -15.96 -15.27
CA ASP A 120 5.10 -16.15 -16.72
C ASP A 120 4.20 -15.23 -17.57
N GLN A 121 3.83 -14.06 -17.03
CA GLN A 121 2.96 -13.10 -17.71
C GLN A 121 3.73 -12.14 -18.62
N ILE A 122 4.98 -11.83 -18.28
CA ILE A 122 5.86 -10.97 -19.07
C ILE A 122 7.30 -11.50 -19.05
N SER A 123 8.06 -11.19 -20.09
CA SER A 123 9.49 -11.45 -20.12
C SER A 123 10.27 -10.39 -19.32
N ARG A 124 11.53 -10.69 -19.01
CA ARG A 124 12.45 -9.73 -18.38
C ARG A 124 12.64 -8.49 -19.25
N GLU A 125 12.74 -8.65 -20.57
CA GLU A 125 12.92 -7.56 -21.53
C GLU A 125 11.71 -6.63 -21.53
N GLN A 126 10.50 -7.19 -21.48
CA GLN A 126 9.26 -6.41 -21.34
C GLN A 126 9.23 -5.67 -20.01
N ALA A 127 9.62 -6.32 -18.90
CA ALA A 127 9.72 -5.67 -17.60
C ALA A 127 10.70 -4.49 -17.61
N MET A 128 11.87 -4.63 -18.25
CA MET A 128 12.84 -3.54 -18.39
C MET A 128 12.28 -2.37 -19.20
N LYS A 129 11.51 -2.64 -20.27
CA LYS A 129 10.81 -1.59 -21.03
C LYS A 129 9.76 -0.85 -20.19
N ILE A 130 9.03 -1.56 -19.33
CA ILE A 130 8.03 -0.94 -18.41
C ILE A 130 8.71 -0.06 -17.36
N LEU A 131 9.90 -0.45 -16.92
CA LEU A 131 10.70 0.31 -15.94
C LEU A 131 11.51 1.43 -16.58
N ASP A 132 11.54 1.52 -17.90
CA ASP A 132 12.25 2.57 -18.61
C ASP A 132 11.56 3.91 -18.37
N GLY A 133 12.35 4.91 -18.00
CA GLY A 133 11.85 6.23 -17.63
C GLY A 133 11.10 6.33 -16.29
N PRO A 134 10.62 7.54 -15.96
CA PRO A 134 9.95 7.82 -14.70
C PRO A 134 8.57 7.13 -14.63
N PRO A 135 8.07 6.77 -13.42
CA PRO A 135 6.76 6.14 -13.26
C PRO A 135 5.57 7.00 -13.68
N MET A 136 5.78 8.30 -13.83
CA MET A 136 4.76 9.29 -14.17
C MET A 136 5.39 10.41 -15.00
N CYS A 137 4.66 10.90 -16.00
CA CYS A 137 5.12 12.01 -16.82
C CYS A 137 4.97 13.35 -16.09
N GLU A 138 5.79 14.33 -16.46
CA GLU A 138 5.83 15.66 -15.81
C GLU A 138 4.48 16.40 -15.84
N SER A 139 3.75 16.28 -16.95
CA SER A 139 2.42 16.90 -17.08
C SER A 139 1.43 16.34 -16.06
N GLN A 140 1.43 15.02 -15.84
CA GLN A 140 0.58 14.37 -14.85
C GLN A 140 1.02 14.71 -13.41
N ILE A 141 2.33 14.76 -13.14
CA ILE A 141 2.89 15.22 -11.86
C ILE A 141 2.35 16.62 -11.52
N ARG A 142 2.41 17.55 -12.48
CA ARG A 142 1.94 18.93 -12.27
C ARG A 142 0.44 18.99 -11.95
N ILE A 143 -0.38 18.24 -12.70
CA ILE A 143 -1.84 18.21 -12.50
C ILE A 143 -2.19 17.60 -11.14
N ASP A 144 -1.62 16.43 -10.82
CA ASP A 144 -1.91 15.72 -9.57
C ASP A 144 -1.40 16.50 -8.36
N ARG A 145 -0.22 17.13 -8.46
CA ARG A 145 0.32 18.02 -7.41
C ARG A 145 -0.63 19.16 -7.12
N LEU A 146 -1.04 19.93 -8.15
CA LEU A 146 -1.96 21.06 -7.97
C LEU A 146 -3.26 20.62 -7.28
N TYR A 147 -3.83 19.49 -7.72
CA TYR A 147 -5.03 18.93 -7.12
C TYR A 147 -4.81 18.55 -5.65
N LEU A 148 -3.73 17.83 -5.34
CA LEU A 148 -3.46 17.33 -4.00
C LEU A 148 -3.11 18.43 -3.01
N LEU A 149 -2.25 19.38 -3.40
CA LEU A 149 -1.90 20.51 -2.53
C LEU A 149 -3.14 21.31 -2.16
N LYS A 150 -4.04 21.57 -3.13
CA LYS A 150 -5.34 22.19 -2.86
C LYS A 150 -6.19 21.37 -1.89
N LYS A 151 -6.27 20.05 -2.06
CA LYS A 151 -7.07 19.16 -1.18
C LYS A 151 -6.52 19.03 0.23
N LEU A 152 -5.18 18.99 0.35
CA LEU A 152 -4.46 18.89 1.61
C LEU A 152 -4.25 20.25 2.28
N ARG A 153 -4.59 21.35 1.60
CA ARG A 153 -4.38 22.74 2.06
C ARG A 153 -2.91 23.05 2.34
N LEU A 154 -2.05 22.59 1.43
CA LEU A 154 -0.62 22.83 1.46
C LEU A 154 -0.26 23.86 0.38
N SER A 155 0.66 24.75 0.71
CA SER A 155 1.38 25.57 -0.28
C SER A 155 2.44 24.75 -0.99
N ASP A 156 2.89 25.22 -2.16
CA ASP A 156 4.02 24.60 -2.86
C ASP A 156 5.28 24.58 -2.00
N LYS A 157 5.55 25.66 -1.24
CA LYS A 157 6.71 25.72 -0.36
C LYS A 157 6.66 24.66 0.74
N GLU A 158 5.53 24.54 1.44
CA GLU A 158 5.38 23.50 2.49
C GLU A 158 5.54 22.09 1.92
N PHE A 159 5.09 21.86 0.69
CA PHE A 159 5.28 20.57 0.04
C PHE A 159 6.74 20.30 -0.32
N GLU A 160 7.48 21.29 -0.84
CA GLU A 160 8.92 21.14 -1.07
C GLU A 160 9.67 20.92 0.25
N ASP A 161 9.36 21.69 1.29
CA ASP A 161 9.94 21.51 2.62
C ASP A 161 9.69 20.06 3.13
N ILE A 162 8.51 19.49 2.86
CA ILE A 162 8.21 18.07 3.15
C ILE A 162 9.05 17.12 2.30
N MET A 163 9.24 17.39 1.00
CA MET A 163 10.02 16.54 0.10
C MET A 163 11.51 16.53 0.47
N ASP A 164 12.06 17.68 0.87
CA ASP A 164 13.46 17.88 1.24
C ASP A 164 13.79 17.46 2.67
N ALA A 165 12.81 17.41 3.57
CA ALA A 165 13.02 16.96 4.94
C ALA A 165 13.60 15.53 5.02
N PRO A 166 14.40 15.20 6.04
CA PRO A 166 14.90 13.83 6.23
C PRO A 166 13.77 12.79 6.23
N ASN A 167 14.04 11.63 5.64
CA ASN A 167 13.06 10.54 5.61
C ASN A 167 12.76 10.04 7.02
N LYS A 168 11.48 10.07 7.38
CA LYS A 168 10.96 9.37 8.55
C LYS A 168 10.42 8.00 8.15
N SER A 169 10.45 7.09 9.09
CA SER A 169 9.96 5.73 9.02
C SER A 169 9.03 5.45 10.20
N TYR A 170 8.41 4.26 10.22
CA TYR A 170 7.61 3.85 11.38
C TYR A 170 8.45 3.71 12.66
N PHE A 171 9.78 3.56 12.57
CA PHE A 171 10.66 3.50 13.74
C PHE A 171 10.76 4.83 14.49
N ASP A 172 10.47 5.94 13.82
CA ASP A 172 10.52 7.29 14.39
C ASP A 172 9.29 7.62 15.25
N TYR A 173 8.32 6.70 15.30
CA TYR A 173 7.07 6.86 16.04
C TYR A 173 6.81 5.64 16.92
N ARG A 174 6.00 5.81 17.97
CA ARG A 174 5.56 4.68 18.79
C ARG A 174 4.73 3.74 17.93
N ASN A 175 5.06 2.46 17.93
CA ASN A 175 4.41 1.45 17.08
C ASN A 175 4.40 0.07 17.76
N GLU A 176 3.61 -0.84 17.20
CA GLU A 176 3.46 -2.24 17.60
C GLU A 176 4.20 -3.20 16.65
N GLY A 177 5.29 -2.76 16.02
CA GLY A 177 5.98 -3.50 14.96
C GLY A 177 6.43 -4.91 15.36
N PHE A 178 6.65 -5.18 16.65
CA PHE A 178 6.90 -6.54 17.14
C PHE A 178 5.72 -7.48 16.90
N ILE A 179 4.49 -7.02 17.19
CA ILE A 179 3.26 -7.79 17.00
C ILE A 179 3.07 -8.07 15.51
N TRP A 180 3.24 -7.04 14.69
CA TRP A 180 3.05 -7.10 13.24
C TRP A 180 4.17 -7.80 12.46
N GLY A 181 5.28 -8.17 13.12
CA GLY A 181 6.38 -8.91 12.50
C GLY A 181 7.42 -8.05 11.79
N TYR A 182 7.55 -6.78 12.18
CA TYR A 182 8.46 -5.78 11.63
C TYR A 182 9.67 -5.45 12.53
N ARG A 183 9.74 -5.94 13.78
CA ARG A 183 10.96 -5.89 14.62
C ARG A 183 11.79 -7.17 14.48
N SER A 184 13.10 -7.05 14.28
CA SER A 184 14.04 -8.15 14.01
C SER A 184 14.10 -9.21 15.13
N GLY A 185 14.36 -10.47 14.76
CA GLY A 185 14.79 -11.54 15.66
C GLY A 185 13.82 -12.72 15.81
N LYS A 186 12.51 -12.50 15.99
CA LYS A 186 11.47 -13.55 16.10
C LYS A 186 10.08 -13.03 15.68
N SER A 187 10.04 -12.36 14.53
CA SER A 187 8.92 -11.51 14.12
C SER A 187 7.75 -12.31 13.53
N GLY A 188 6.56 -12.17 14.13
CA GLY A 188 5.28 -12.54 13.49
C GLY A 188 4.51 -13.70 14.10
N VAL A 189 5.01 -14.42 15.11
CA VAL A 189 4.32 -15.60 15.69
C VAL A 189 2.88 -15.29 16.12
N VAL A 190 2.65 -14.10 16.69
CA VAL A 190 1.31 -13.69 17.15
C VAL A 190 0.36 -13.50 15.97
N MET A 191 0.77 -12.70 14.97
CA MET A 191 -0.05 -12.48 13.77
C MET A 191 -0.20 -13.74 12.91
N GLU A 192 0.81 -14.61 12.90
CA GLU A 192 0.73 -15.91 12.24
C GLU A 192 -0.29 -16.82 12.93
N LYS A 193 -0.31 -16.87 14.27
CA LYS A 193 -1.34 -17.59 15.04
C LYS A 193 -2.74 -17.03 14.77
N ILE A 194 -2.87 -15.70 14.74
CA ILE A 194 -4.14 -15.03 14.38
C ILE A 194 -4.59 -15.43 12.97
N ARG A 195 -3.69 -15.34 11.97
CA ARG A 195 -3.99 -15.74 10.58
C ARG A 195 -4.41 -17.20 10.51
N ARG A 196 -3.61 -18.11 11.07
CA ARG A 196 -3.90 -19.56 11.10
C ARG A 196 -5.25 -19.85 11.74
N PHE A 197 -5.60 -19.16 12.84
CA PHE A 197 -6.90 -19.35 13.49
C PHE A 197 -8.05 -18.80 12.64
N ALA A 198 -7.89 -17.60 12.08
CA ALA A 198 -8.90 -16.95 11.24
C ALA A 198 -9.17 -17.68 9.92
N THR A 199 -8.22 -18.50 9.44
CA THR A 199 -8.35 -19.29 8.20
C THR A 199 -8.52 -20.79 8.45
N LYS A 200 -8.59 -21.27 9.71
CA LYS A 200 -8.71 -22.70 10.00
C LYS A 200 -10.07 -23.25 9.58
N GLY A 201 -10.09 -24.28 8.72
CA GLY A 201 -11.31 -24.95 8.25
C GLY A 201 -12.08 -24.14 7.21
N VAL A 202 -11.35 -23.40 6.38
CA VAL A 202 -11.77 -22.70 5.15
C VAL A 202 -10.89 -23.24 4.03
#